data_AF-A0A355ET02-F1
#
_entry.id   AF-A0A355ET02-F1
#
_cell.length_a   1.000
_cell.length_b   1.000
_cell.length_c   1.000
_cell.angle_alpha   90.00
_cell.angle_beta   90.00
_cell.angle_gamma   90.00
#
_symmetry.space_group_name_H-M   'P 1'
#
loop_
_entity.id
_entity.type
_entity.pdbx_description
1 polymer ?
#
loop_
_entity_poly.entity_id
_entity_poly.type
_entity_poly.pdbx_seq_one_letter_code
_entity_poly.pdbx_strand_id
1 'polypeptide(L)'
;DLHRTFAAFFEAGKIACALCHGVAVLRYARLSNGELLAKGKTVTGFANVEEDFADEAVWGMGLLPRDRHVMPWRIEDELRRLGANYVQAGRWRGFAVRDGNLVTGQQNFSGGETARLLIQALGE
;
A
#
# COMPACT_ATOMS: atom_id res chain seq x y z
N ASP A 1 -10.34 3.77 -13.95
CA ASP A 1 -9.82 5.16 -13.99
C ASP A 1 -8.72 5.42 -12.97
N LEU A 2 -8.96 5.26 -11.68
CA LEU A 2 -7.98 5.60 -10.63
C LEU A 2 -6.57 5.01 -10.85
N HIS A 3 -6.44 3.70 -11.08
CA HIS A 3 -5.13 3.07 -11.26
C HIS A 3 -4.39 3.55 -12.52
N ARG A 4 -5.13 3.93 -13.58
CA ARG A 4 -4.54 4.54 -14.79
C ARG A 4 -4.03 5.95 -14.50
N THR A 5 -4.83 6.75 -13.81
CA THR A 5 -4.43 8.10 -13.39
C THR A 5 -3.22 8.06 -12.46
N PHE A 6 -3.18 7.11 -11.52
CA PHE A 6 -2.05 6.92 -10.60
C PHE A 6 -0.76 6.59 -11.37
N ALA A 7 -0.82 5.63 -12.31
CA ALA A 7 0.31 5.28 -13.15
C ALA A 7 0.75 6.44 -14.05
N ALA A 8 -0.20 7.15 -14.67
CA ALA A 8 0.10 8.32 -15.51
C ALA A 8 0.76 9.46 -14.70
N PHE A 9 0.39 9.64 -13.44
CA PHE A 9 1.05 10.61 -12.55
C PHE A 9 2.51 10.23 -12.32
N PHE A 10 2.75 8.96 -12.01
CA PHE A 10 4.09 8.42 -11.80
C PHE A 10 4.96 8.51 -13.08
N GLU A 11 4.42 8.13 -14.24
CA GLU A 11 5.12 8.19 -15.52
C GLU A 11 5.39 9.62 -15.99
N ALA A 12 4.57 10.59 -15.58
CA ALA A 12 4.82 12.01 -15.78
C ALA A 12 5.92 12.59 -14.86
N GLY A 13 6.64 11.73 -14.12
CA GLY A 13 7.69 12.15 -13.20
C GLY A 13 7.17 12.78 -11.91
N LYS A 14 5.86 12.69 -11.63
CA LYS A 14 5.25 13.24 -10.42
C LYS A 14 5.27 12.20 -9.30
N ILE A 15 5.22 12.69 -8.06
CA ILE A 15 5.15 11.80 -6.90
C ILE A 15 3.76 11.18 -6.82
N ALA A 16 3.71 9.86 -6.83
CA ALA A 16 2.51 9.08 -6.65
C ALA A 16 2.53 8.49 -5.23
N CYS A 17 1.54 8.85 -4.41
CA CYS A 17 1.51 8.51 -2.99
C CYS A 17 0.26 7.72 -2.62
N ALA A 18 0.41 6.65 -1.85
CA ALA A 18 -0.70 5.85 -1.32
C ALA A 18 -0.45 5.45 0.15
N LEU A 19 -1.49 5.29 0.94
CA LEU A 19 -1.41 5.01 2.38
C LEU A 19 -2.42 3.94 2.78
N CYS A 20 -2.06 3.06 3.71
CA CYS A 20 -2.96 2.05 4.27
C CYS A 20 -3.52 1.13 3.18
N HIS A 21 -4.83 0.96 3.10
CA HIS A 21 -5.50 0.23 2.01
C HIS A 21 -5.47 0.95 0.66
N GLY A 22 -5.19 2.25 0.62
CA GLY A 22 -5.03 2.99 -0.65
C GLY A 22 -3.95 2.39 -1.54
N VAL A 23 -2.96 1.70 -0.94
CA VAL A 23 -1.90 0.97 -1.63
C VAL A 23 -2.44 -0.17 -2.52
N ALA A 24 -3.66 -0.65 -2.27
CA ALA A 24 -4.36 -1.62 -3.14
C ALA A 24 -4.44 -1.19 -4.61
N VAL A 25 -4.35 0.12 -4.91
CA VAL A 25 -4.28 0.64 -6.28
C VAL A 25 -3.14 0.01 -7.09
N LEU A 26 -2.03 -0.33 -6.42
CA LEU A 26 -0.83 -0.90 -7.03
C LEU A 26 -1.03 -2.30 -7.62
N ARG A 27 -2.05 -3.04 -7.16
CA ARG A 27 -2.46 -4.31 -7.75
C ARG A 27 -2.87 -4.14 -9.23
N TYR A 28 -3.37 -2.97 -9.59
CA TYR A 28 -3.97 -2.69 -10.90
C TYR A 28 -3.19 -1.66 -11.72
N ALA A 29 -2.31 -0.87 -11.09
CA ALA A 29 -1.55 0.18 -11.74
C ALA A 29 -0.54 -0.43 -12.71
N ARG A 30 -0.79 -0.25 -14.02
CA ARG A 30 0.11 -0.67 -15.09
C ARG A 30 0.72 0.56 -15.75
N LEU A 31 2.01 0.46 -16.02
CA LEU A 31 2.75 1.44 -16.80
C LEU A 31 2.38 1.31 -18.29
N SER A 32 2.77 2.30 -19.09
CA SER A 32 2.57 2.32 -20.54
C SER A 32 3.21 1.12 -21.25
N ASN A 33 4.26 0.52 -20.67
CA ASN A 33 4.90 -0.71 -21.17
C ASN A 33 4.13 -2.00 -20.82
N GLY A 34 3.00 -1.92 -20.11
CA GLY A 34 2.16 -3.05 -19.69
C GLY A 34 2.57 -3.73 -18.38
N GLU A 35 3.75 -3.43 -17.84
CA GLU A 35 4.22 -3.94 -16.55
C GLU A 35 3.46 -3.29 -15.39
N LEU A 36 3.35 -4.03 -14.29
CA LEU A 36 2.78 -3.48 -13.06
C LEU A 36 3.77 -2.50 -12.43
N LEU A 37 3.27 -1.33 -12.03
CA LEU A 37 4.08 -0.26 -11.44
C LEU A 37 4.83 -0.76 -10.19
N ALA A 38 4.22 -1.64 -9.40
CA ALA A 38 4.83 -2.18 -8.18
C ALA A 38 5.92 -3.24 -8.43
N LYS A 39 6.04 -3.80 -9.64
CA LYS A 39 7.01 -4.85 -9.94
C LYS A 39 8.42 -4.32 -9.75
N GLY A 40 9.21 -5.00 -8.90
CA GLY A 40 10.58 -4.61 -8.55
C GLY A 40 10.69 -3.37 -7.64
N LYS A 41 9.56 -2.77 -7.21
CA LYS A 41 9.56 -1.62 -6.31
C LYS A 41 9.51 -2.04 -4.85
N THR A 42 10.18 -1.28 -3.99
CA THR A 42 10.03 -1.42 -2.54
C THR A 42 8.83 -0.62 -2.06
N VAL A 43 7.89 -1.30 -1.41
CA VAL A 43 6.60 -0.72 -0.99
C VAL A 43 6.20 -1.22 0.39
N THR A 44 5.33 -0.48 1.04
CA THR A 44 4.57 -0.90 2.23
C THR A 44 3.08 -0.67 1.98
N GLY A 45 2.21 -1.17 2.84
CA GLY A 45 0.76 -0.92 2.83
C GLY A 45 0.13 -1.50 4.09
N PHE A 46 -1.18 -1.62 4.18
CA PHE A 46 -1.77 -2.32 5.32
C PHE A 46 -1.31 -3.79 5.29
N ALA A 47 -0.63 -4.26 6.34
CA ALA A 47 0.07 -5.54 6.33
C ALA A 47 -0.80 -6.67 6.89
N ASN A 48 -0.38 -7.91 6.65
CA ASN A 48 -1.16 -9.08 7.06
C ASN A 48 -1.41 -9.10 8.58
N VAL A 49 -0.43 -8.62 9.37
CA VAL A 49 -0.57 -8.56 10.82
C VAL A 49 -1.67 -7.59 11.28
N GLU A 50 -1.88 -6.46 10.60
CA GLU A 50 -3.00 -5.57 10.90
C GLU A 50 -4.33 -6.12 10.40
N GLU A 51 -4.32 -6.76 9.22
CA GLU A 51 -5.47 -7.44 8.64
C GLU A 51 -6.01 -8.55 9.56
N ASP A 52 -5.14 -9.41 10.08
CA ASP A 52 -5.50 -10.48 11.01
C ASP A 52 -6.07 -9.92 12.31
N PHE A 53 -5.54 -8.78 12.79
CA PHE A 53 -6.13 -8.08 13.95
C PHE A 53 -7.54 -7.56 13.66
N ALA A 54 -7.76 -6.99 12.48
CA ALA A 54 -9.06 -6.46 12.08
C ALA A 54 -10.10 -7.59 11.95
N ASP A 55 -9.71 -8.72 11.37
CA ASP A 55 -10.55 -9.91 11.25
C ASP A 55 -10.94 -10.45 12.64
N GLU A 56 -9.98 -10.65 13.54
CA GLU A 56 -10.25 -11.08 14.92
C GLU A 56 -11.22 -10.13 15.65
N ALA A 57 -11.07 -8.82 15.44
CA ALA A 57 -11.97 -7.84 16.03
C ALA A 57 -13.41 -7.98 15.52
N VAL A 58 -13.62 -8.09 14.20
CA VAL A 58 -14.98 -8.23 13.65
C VAL A 58 -15.60 -9.59 13.96
N TRP A 59 -14.80 -10.64 14.05
CA TRP A 59 -15.24 -11.97 14.51
C TRP A 59 -15.67 -11.93 15.97
N GLY A 60 -14.87 -11.30 16.84
CA GLY A 60 -15.18 -11.15 18.26
C GLY A 60 -16.47 -10.36 18.51
N MET A 61 -16.79 -9.41 17.63
CA MET A 61 -18.04 -8.63 17.67
C MET A 61 -19.24 -9.35 17.03
N GLY A 62 -19.03 -10.54 16.42
CA GLY A 62 -20.08 -11.26 15.70
C GLY A 62 -20.56 -10.57 14.42
N LEU A 63 -19.78 -9.61 13.88
CA LEU A 63 -20.10 -8.88 12.65
C LEU A 63 -19.76 -9.68 11.40
N LEU A 64 -18.87 -10.66 11.53
CA LEU A 64 -18.44 -11.53 10.44
C LEU A 64 -18.17 -12.94 10.98
N PRO A 65 -18.53 -14.01 10.24
CA PRO A 65 -18.16 -15.38 10.61
C PRO A 65 -16.63 -15.60 10.61
N ARG A 66 -16.13 -16.48 11.49
CA ARG A 66 -14.68 -16.76 11.67
C ARG A 66 -13.95 -17.32 10.44
N ASP A 67 -14.68 -17.82 9.47
CA ASP A 67 -14.16 -18.36 8.21
C ASP A 67 -14.14 -17.31 7.08
N ARG A 68 -14.49 -16.06 7.38
CA ARG A 68 -14.53 -14.96 6.41
C ARG A 68 -13.63 -13.81 6.81
N HIS A 69 -12.97 -13.21 5.83
CA HIS A 69 -12.11 -12.04 6.02
C HIS A 69 -12.82 -10.76 5.61
N VAL A 70 -12.50 -9.63 6.27
CA VAL A 70 -13.00 -8.30 5.89
C VAL A 70 -12.54 -7.96 4.48
N MET A 71 -11.25 -8.14 4.22
CA MET A 71 -10.67 -7.95 2.91
C MET A 71 -10.71 -9.25 2.10
N PRO A 72 -11.14 -9.22 0.83
CA PRO A 72 -11.23 -10.42 0.00
C PRO A 72 -9.86 -10.95 -0.46
N TRP A 73 -8.79 -10.18 -0.25
CA TRP A 73 -7.40 -10.54 -0.52
C TRP A 73 -6.49 -9.60 0.29
N ARG A 74 -5.27 -10.05 0.57
CA ARG A 74 -4.30 -9.31 1.38
C ARG A 74 -3.33 -8.49 0.53
N ILE A 75 -3.09 -7.24 0.90
CA ILE A 75 -2.22 -6.33 0.14
C ILE A 75 -0.77 -6.81 0.15
N GLU A 76 -0.25 -7.22 1.31
CA GLU A 76 1.12 -7.73 1.44
C GLU A 76 1.36 -8.94 0.54
N ASP A 77 0.49 -9.95 0.61
CA ASP A 77 0.63 -11.16 -0.20
C ASP A 77 0.51 -10.87 -1.69
N GLU A 78 -0.49 -10.07 -2.07
CA GLU A 78 -0.73 -9.75 -3.48
C GLU A 78 0.42 -8.94 -4.06
N LEU A 79 0.97 -7.95 -3.36
CA LEU A 79 2.09 -7.17 -3.88
C LEU A 79 3.37 -7.99 -3.97
N ARG A 80 3.64 -8.89 -3.02
CA ARG A 80 4.75 -9.85 -3.15
C ARG A 80 4.57 -10.75 -4.36
N ARG A 81 3.37 -11.32 -4.55
CA ARG A 81 3.03 -12.17 -5.70
C ARG A 81 3.23 -11.44 -7.03
N LEU A 82 2.96 -10.14 -7.07
CA LEU A 82 3.15 -9.28 -8.24
C LEU A 82 4.61 -8.81 -8.44
N GLY A 83 5.54 -9.24 -7.58
CA GLY A 83 6.96 -8.99 -7.69
C GLY A 83 7.43 -7.70 -7.02
N ALA A 84 6.64 -7.11 -6.12
CA ALA A 84 7.08 -6.01 -5.28
C ALA A 84 7.92 -6.51 -4.10
N ASN A 85 8.89 -5.71 -3.67
CA ASN A 85 9.61 -5.91 -2.42
C ASN A 85 8.79 -5.30 -1.27
N TYR A 86 7.85 -6.06 -0.73
CA TYR A 86 6.99 -5.58 0.35
C TYR A 86 7.68 -5.65 1.72
N VAL A 87 7.72 -4.51 2.42
CA VAL A 87 8.28 -4.36 3.77
C VAL A 87 7.25 -3.77 4.74
N GLN A 88 7.35 -4.09 6.03
CA GLN A 88 6.49 -3.57 7.10
C GLN A 88 7.27 -3.43 8.41
N ALA A 89 6.78 -2.59 9.34
CA ALA A 89 7.38 -2.31 10.64
C ALA A 89 6.54 -2.80 11.84
N GLY A 90 5.59 -3.68 11.57
CA GLY A 90 4.64 -4.24 12.52
C GLY A 90 3.51 -3.28 12.83
N ARG A 91 2.61 -3.76 13.70
CA ARG A 91 1.40 -3.02 14.07
C ARG A 91 1.73 -1.78 14.88
N TRP A 92 0.92 -0.74 14.69
CA TRP A 92 0.87 0.45 15.55
C TRP A 92 2.15 1.28 15.60
N ARG A 93 2.98 1.18 14.55
CA ARG A 93 4.19 1.98 14.36
C ARG A 93 4.13 2.71 13.04
N GLY A 94 4.37 4.02 13.06
CA GLY A 94 4.43 4.81 11.84
C GLY A 94 5.53 4.29 10.91
N PHE A 95 5.17 3.98 9.66
CA PHE A 95 6.11 3.44 8.69
C PHE A 95 5.70 3.81 7.26
N ALA A 96 6.66 4.34 6.51
CA ALA A 96 6.48 4.72 5.13
C ALA A 96 7.78 4.46 4.35
N VAL A 97 7.63 4.20 3.06
CA VAL A 97 8.72 3.90 2.14
C VAL A 97 8.60 4.80 0.91
N ARG A 98 9.74 5.27 0.42
CA ARG A 98 9.87 5.94 -0.88
C ARG A 98 10.82 5.13 -1.77
N ASP A 99 10.37 4.83 -2.99
CA ASP A 99 11.17 4.26 -4.07
C ASP A 99 11.04 5.17 -5.31
N GLY A 100 12.02 6.06 -5.50
CA GLY A 100 11.96 7.12 -6.49
C GLY A 100 10.74 8.02 -6.27
N ASN A 101 9.84 8.07 -7.25
CA ASN A 101 8.61 8.86 -7.21
C ASN A 101 7.40 8.14 -6.60
N LEU A 102 7.57 6.90 -6.14
CA LEU A 102 6.50 6.16 -5.47
C LEU A 102 6.67 6.27 -3.95
N VAL A 103 5.66 6.80 -3.27
CA VAL A 103 5.59 6.85 -1.80
C VAL A 103 4.45 5.95 -1.32
N THR A 104 4.73 5.09 -0.35
CA THR A 104 3.74 4.23 0.26
C THR A 104 3.81 4.28 1.78
N GLY A 105 2.66 4.28 2.45
CA GLY A 105 2.55 4.26 3.92
C GLY A 105 1.77 3.06 4.43
N GLN A 106 2.17 2.50 5.57
CA GLN A 106 1.67 1.22 6.07
C GLN A 106 0.23 1.30 6.60
N GLN A 107 -0.04 2.17 7.58
CA GLN A 107 -1.31 2.14 8.32
C GLN A 107 -1.67 3.53 8.91
N ASN A 108 -2.72 3.64 9.71
CA ASN A 108 -3.26 4.91 10.22
C ASN A 108 -2.24 5.80 10.97
N PHE A 109 -1.32 5.23 11.74
CA PHE A 109 -0.21 5.93 12.41
C PHE A 109 0.94 6.31 11.46
N SER A 110 0.88 5.93 10.18
CA SER A 110 1.92 6.22 9.18
C SER A 110 1.68 7.52 8.41
N GLY A 111 0.57 8.23 8.67
CA GLY A 111 0.24 9.47 7.95
C GLY A 111 1.33 10.53 8.02
N GLY A 112 1.90 10.76 9.21
CA GLY A 112 2.98 11.73 9.41
C GLY A 112 4.25 11.39 8.62
N GLU A 113 4.72 10.13 8.71
CA GLU A 113 5.90 9.69 7.96
C GLU A 113 5.69 9.70 6.45
N THR A 114 4.48 9.34 6.01
CA THR A 114 4.11 9.37 4.58
C THR A 114 4.13 10.81 4.05
N ALA A 115 3.54 11.75 4.79
CA ALA A 115 3.55 13.17 4.44
C ALA A 115 4.98 13.74 4.43
N ARG A 116 5.82 13.35 5.38
CA ARG A 116 7.23 13.77 5.44
C ARG A 116 8.00 13.32 4.21
N LEU A 117 7.86 12.05 3.79
CA LEU A 117 8.50 11.54 2.57
C LEU A 117 7.98 12.24 1.30
N LEU A 118 6.68 12.53 1.24
CA LEU A 118 6.08 13.26 0.14
C LEU A 118 6.63 14.69 0.04
N ILE A 119 6.71 15.43 1.15
CA ILE A 119 7.25 16.80 1.19
C ILE A 119 8.73 16.80 0.79
N GLN A 120 9.51 15.83 1.31
CA GLN A 120 10.92 15.69 0.94
C GLN A 120 11.08 15.49 -0.57
N ALA A 121 10.25 14.63 -1.16
CA ALA A 121 10.30 14.37 -2.60
C ALA A 121 9.87 15.57 -3.45
N LEU A 122 8.96 16.43 -2.95
CA LEU A 122 8.52 17.64 -3.65
C LEU A 122 9.57 18.76 -3.66
N GLY A 123 10.51 18.73 -2.72
CA GLY A 123 11.57 19.73 -2.58
C GLY A 123 12.85 19.44 -3.36
N GLU A 124 12.89 18.36 -4.13
CA GLU A 124 13.99 17.94 -5.02
C GLU A 124 13.74 18.39 -6.46
#